data_AF-A0A1S9BUJ8-F1
#
_entry.id   AF-A0A1S9BUJ8-F1
#
_cell.length_a   1.000
_cell.length_b   1.000
_cell.length_c   1.000
_cell.angle_alpha   90.00
_cell.angle_beta   90.00
_cell.angle_gamma   90.00
#
_symmetry.space_group_name_H-M   'P 1'
#
loop_
_entity.id
_entity.type
_entity.pdbx_description
1 polymer ?
#
loop_
_entity_poly.entity_id
_entity_poly.type
_entity_poly.pdbx_seq_one_letter_code
_entity_poly.pdbx_strand_id
1 'polypeptide(L)' 'MWDLFRRTRATDLYQSNIELELVSRILGHASTQTTRIYAKPSLEMLKAAMDKSNPELNIEEPLWPDDENEFARLCGLR' A
#
# COMPACT_ATOMS: atom_id res chain seq x y z
N MET A 1 1.71 -23.99 -8.12
CA MET A 1 0.99 -23.18 -9.14
C MET A 1 -0.31 -22.59 -8.59
N TRP A 2 -1.18 -23.39 -7.95
CA TRP A 2 -2.43 -22.94 -7.33
C TRP A 2 -2.27 -21.86 -6.24
N ASP A 3 -1.24 -21.98 -5.39
CA ASP A 3 -0.99 -20.97 -4.37
C ASP A 3 -0.75 -19.59 -4.97
N LEU A 4 0.04 -19.48 -6.04
CA LEU A 4 0.33 -18.19 -6.67
C LEU A 4 -0.95 -17.44 -7.09
N PHE A 5 -1.93 -18.14 -7.68
CA PHE A 5 -3.22 -17.55 -8.06
C PHE A 5 -4.04 -17.09 -6.86
N ARG A 6 -4.01 -17.83 -5.75
CA ARG A 6 -4.67 -17.41 -4.49
C ARG A 6 -4.04 -16.13 -3.95
N ARG A 7 -2.71 -16.02 -4.00
CA ARG A 7 -1.97 -14.83 -3.55
C ARG A 7 -2.33 -13.62 -4.39
N THR A 8 -2.23 -13.73 -5.71
CA THR A 8 -2.53 -12.63 -6.63
C THR A 8 -3.97 -12.16 -6.47
N ARG A 9 -4.94 -13.09 -6.43
CA ARG A 9 -6.36 -12.73 -6.24
C ARG A 9 -6.63 -12.06 -4.90
N ALA A 10 -5.98 -12.50 -3.82
CA ALA A 10 -6.13 -11.86 -2.50
C ALA A 10 -5.62 -10.41 -2.52
N THR A 11 -4.46 -10.18 -3.13
CA THR A 11 -3.86 -8.85 -3.29
C THR A 11 -4.77 -7.94 -4.12
N ASP A 12 -5.23 -8.40 -5.28
CA ASP A 12 -6.08 -7.60 -6.18
C ASP A 12 -7.39 -7.17 -5.50
N LEU A 13 -8.05 -8.10 -4.78
CA LEU A 13 -9.28 -7.79 -4.06
C LEU A 13 -9.03 -6.76 -2.95
N TYR A 14 -7.95 -6.93 -2.18
CA TYR A 14 -7.61 -5.99 -1.11
C TYR A 14 -7.25 -4.60 -1.66
N GLN A 15 -6.47 -4.54 -2.74
CA GLN A 15 -6.10 -3.29 -3.39
C GLN A 15 -7.28 -2.59 -4.07
N SER A 16 -8.34 -3.36 -4.42
CA SER A 16 -9.63 -2.83 -4.87
C SER A 16 -10.52 -2.33 -3.71
N ASN A 17 -9.92 -2.04 -2.55
CA ASN A 17 -10.57 -1.50 -1.37
C ASN A 17 -11.62 -2.45 -0.73
N ILE A 18 -11.44 -3.77 -0.89
CA ILE A 18 -12.26 -4.77 -0.21
C ILE A 18 -11.64 -5.07 1.16
N GLU A 19 -12.46 -4.97 2.22
CA GLU A 19 -12.05 -5.26 3.59
C GLU A 19 -11.38 -6.63 3.73
N LEU A 20 -10.30 -6.68 4.51
CA LEU A 20 -9.47 -7.88 4.69
C LEU A 20 -10.28 -9.07 5.21
N GLU A 21 -11.30 -8.81 6.04
CA GLU A 21 -12.22 -9.83 6.53
C GLU A 21 -13.03 -10.47 5.40
N LEU A 22 -13.52 -9.67 4.45
CA LEU A 22 -14.29 -10.17 3.31
C LEU A 22 -13.38 -10.94 2.35
N VAL A 23 -12.16 -10.46 2.10
CA VAL A 23 -11.14 -11.19 1.34
C VAL A 23 -10.85 -12.54 2.00
N SER A 24 -10.72 -12.58 3.32
CA SER A 24 -10.50 -13.82 4.09
C SER A 24 -11.64 -14.83 3.92
N ARG A 25 -12.89 -14.36 3.94
CA ARG A 25 -14.09 -15.19 3.73
C ARG A 25 -14.16 -15.74 2.31
N ILE A 26 -13.85 -14.93 1.30
CA ILE A 26 -13.82 -15.34 -0.12
C ILE A 26 -12.77 -16.44 -0.38
N LEU A 27 -11.66 -16.40 0.34
CA LEU A 27 -10.58 -17.40 0.21
C LEU A 27 -10.81 -18.65 1.08
N GLY A 28 -11.84 -18.65 1.93
CA GLY A 28 -12.14 -19.77 2.83
C GLY A 28 -11.09 -19.96 3.93
N HIS A 29 -10.39 -18.90 4.33
CA HIS A 29 -9.42 -18.98 5.42
C HIS A 29 -10.14 -19.00 6.77
N ALA A 30 -9.76 -19.96 7.63
CA ALA A 30 -10.24 -20.04 9.01
C ALA A 30 -9.76 -18.89 9.91
N SER A 31 -8.74 -18.13 9.48
CA SER A 31 -8.19 -16.99 10.20
C SER A 31 -7.79 -15.87 9.24
N THR A 32 -8.04 -14.63 9.62
CA THR A 32 -7.60 -13.43 8.87
C THR A 32 -6.08 -13.24 8.91
N GLN A 33 -5.39 -13.89 9.86
CA GLN A 33 -3.93 -13.83 9.99
C GLN A 33 -3.21 -14.39 8.76
N THR A 34 -3.74 -15.46 8.15
CA THR A 34 -3.16 -16.03 6.94
C THR A 34 -3.45 -15.17 5.70
N THR A 35 -4.57 -14.46 5.68
CA THR A 35 -4.92 -13.49 4.62
C THR A 35 -3.97 -12.28 4.61
N ARG A 36 -3.46 -11.86 5.78
CA ARG A 36 -2.48 -10.77 5.90
C ARG A 36 -1.17 -11.04 5.16
N ILE A 37 -0.81 -12.32 4.97
CA ILE A 37 0.41 -12.72 4.22
C ILE A 37 0.24 -12.44 2.71
N TYR A 38 -1.00 -12.35 2.24
CA TYR A 38 -1.33 -12.21 0.83
C TYR A 38 -1.81 -10.80 0.46
N ALA A 39 -2.58 -10.15 1.33
CA ALA A 39 -3.14 -8.83 1.09
C ALA A 39 -2.13 -7.70 1.32
N LYS A 40 -1.29 -7.42 0.31
CA LYS A 40 -0.37 -6.28 0.37
C LYS A 40 -1.07 -4.98 -0.05
N PRO A 41 -1.05 -3.92 0.78
CA PRO A 41 -1.62 -2.63 0.40
C PRO A 41 -0.88 -2.04 -0.80
N SER A 42 -1.59 -1.30 -1.64
CA SER A 42 -0.97 -0.50 -2.70
C SER A 42 -0.24 0.71 -2.09
N LEU A 43 0.64 1.35 -2.88
CA LEU A 43 1.29 2.59 -2.47
C LEU A 43 0.28 3.69 -2.15
N GLU A 44 -0.81 3.78 -2.90
CA GLU A 44 -1.89 4.74 -2.67
C GLU A 44 -2.61 4.48 -1.35
N MET A 45 -2.89 3.21 -1.03
CA MET A 45 -3.49 2.85 0.27
C MET A 45 -2.56 3.17 1.44
N LEU A 46 -1.26 2.94 1.28
CA LEU A 46 -0.26 3.31 2.28
C LEU A 46 -0.21 4.83 2.48
N LYS A 47 -0.17 5.59 1.38
CA LYS A 47 -0.20 7.06 1.41
C LYS A 47 -1.46 7.56 2.11
N ALA A 48 -2.64 7.08 1.69
CA ALA A 48 -3.92 7.47 2.30
C ALA A 48 -4.00 7.11 3.80
N ALA A 49 -3.43 5.97 4.20
CA ALA A 49 -3.37 5.59 5.61
C ALA A 49 -2.44 6.51 6.41
N MET A 50 -1.28 6.88 5.86
CA MET A 50 -0.36 7.85 6.46
C MET A 50 -1.02 9.22 6.59
N ASP A 51 -1.62 9.71 5.50
CA ASP A 51 -2.36 10.98 5.43
C ASP A 51 -3.45 11.06 6.50
N LYS A 52 -4.22 9.97 6.67
CA LYS A 52 -5.28 9.89 7.68
C LYS A 52 -4.74 9.79 9.11
N SER A 53 -3.58 9.16 9.30
CA SER A 53 -2.99 8.94 10.62
C SER A 53 -2.35 10.19 11.21
N ASN A 54 -1.85 11.08 10.35
CA ASN A 54 -1.13 12.27 10.80
C ASN A 54 -1.42 13.49 9.91
N PRO A 55 -2.64 14.06 10.00
CA PRO A 55 -3.07 15.14 9.12
C PRO A 55 -2.22 16.41 9.27
N GLU A 56 -1.59 16.65 10.43
CA GLU A 56 -0.66 17.76 10.63
C GLU A 56 0.59 17.72 9.73
N LEU A 57 1.11 16.54 9.38
CA LEU A 57 2.26 16.42 8.48
C LEU A 57 1.90 16.73 7.03
N ASN A 58 0.63 16.62 6.66
CA ASN A 58 0.16 16.96 5.31
C ASN A 58 0.04 18.47 5.06
N ILE A 59 0.22 19.27 6.10
CA ILE A 59 0.21 20.73 6.01
C ILE A 59 1.61 21.26 5.65
N GLU A 60 2.66 20.48 5.93
CA GLU A 60 4.02 20.86 5.62
C GLU A 60 4.26 20.80 4.10
N GLU A 61 4.68 21.92 3.53
CA GLU A 61 5.12 21.94 2.15
C GLU A 61 6.35 21.04 1.99
N PRO A 62 6.42 20.26 0.89
CA PRO A 62 7.59 19.44 0.62
C PRO A 62 8.84 20.30 0.60
N LEU A 63 9.85 19.92 1.39
CA LEU A 63 11.13 20.64 1.43
C LEU A 63 11.95 20.47 0.13
N TRP A 64 11.58 19.48 -0.70
CA TRP A 64 12.27 19.18 -1.94
C TRP A 64 11.71 19.98 -3.12
N PRO A 65 12.58 20.39 -4.07
CA PRO A 65 12.16 21.06 -5.29
C PRO A 65 11.40 20.11 -6.22
N ASP A 66 10.44 20.64 -6.98
CA ASP A 66 9.72 19.90 -8.02
C ASP A 66 10.61 19.55 -9.24
N ASP A 67 11.72 20.28 -9.44
CA ASP A 67 12.67 20.00 -10.52
C ASP A 67 13.51 18.76 -10.20
N GLU A 68 13.33 17.70 -11.00
CA GLU A 68 14.00 16.42 -10.81
C GLU A 68 15.53 16.53 -10.90
N ASN A 69 16.06 17.45 -11.71
CA ASN A 69 17.51 17.65 -11.82
C ASN A 69 18.09 18.37 -10.60
N GLU A 70 17.34 19.30 -10.02
CA GLU A 70 17.70 19.96 -8.76
C GLU A 70 17.63 18.99 -7.58
N PHE A 71 16.58 18.16 -7.52
CA PHE A 71 16.45 17.11 -6.52
C PHE A 71 17.59 16.08 -6.61
N ALA A 72 17.93 15.63 -7.83
CA ALA A 72 19.05 14.72 -8.04
C ALA A 72 20.39 15.32 -7.57
N ARG A 73 20.61 16.63 -7.77
CA ARG A 73 21.78 17.35 -7.25
C ARG A 73 21.82 17.37 -5.71
N LEU A 74 20.69 17.64 -5.06
CA LEU A 74 20.57 17.60 -3.58
C LEU A 74 20.86 16.21 -3.02
N CYS A 75 20.49 15.15 -3.74
CA CYS A 75 20.78 13.76 -3.36
C CYS A 75 22.19 13.28 -3.76
N GLY A 76 23.01 14.10 -4.42
CA GLY A 76 24.35 13.72 -4.87
C GLY A 76 24.38 12.67 -6.00
N LEU A 77 23.26 12.53 -6.73
CA LEU A 77 23.11 11.58 -7.84
C LEU A 77 23.59 12.15 -9.18
N ARG A 78 24.04 13.42 -9.22
CA ARG A 78 24.70 14.06 -10.36
C ARG A 78 25.37 15.38 -10.01
#